data_AF-A0A537WYF5-F1
#
_entry.id   AF-A0A537WYF5-F1
#
_cell.length_a   1.000
_cell.length_b   1.000
_cell.length_c   1.000
_cell.angle_alpha   90.00
_cell.angle_beta   90.00
_cell.angle_gamma   90.00
#
_symmetry.space_group_name_H-M   'P 1'
#
loop_
_entity.id
_entity.type
_entity.pdbx_description
1 polymer ?
#
loop_
_entity_poly.entity_id
_entity_poly.type
_entity_poly.pdbx_seq_one_letter_code
_entity_poly.pdbx_strand_id
1 'polypeptide(L)'
;MGSVLAERLLRSGHDLAVYNRTRAKTEPLEALGAATVEAPADLADRDIVFTMIGGDADLLAVIDGPSGLLTGSHGPGLLIDCSTVSSDASGQVRRRARGIGTPMLAAPVSGNPKVAKAGMLSLVVSGPREPFETARPYLEVLGRSVTYVGDGDVARLVKIAHNLLLGVVTQSLAEITVLAERGGVARSDLLAFINDSVMGSAFT
;
A
#
# COMPACT_ATOMS: atom_id res chain seq x y z
N MET A 1 2.06 0.97 8.61
CA MET A 1 2.52 0.66 7.24
C MET A 1 3.23 1.86 6.62
N GLY A 2 2.58 3.02 6.47
CA GLY A 2 3.18 4.20 5.83
C GLY A 2 4.56 4.62 6.36
N SER A 3 4.74 4.65 7.68
CA SER A 3 6.05 4.99 8.29
C SER A 3 7.18 4.02 7.89
N VAL A 4 6.89 2.73 7.75
CA VAL A 4 7.89 1.73 7.34
C VAL A 4 8.28 1.91 5.88
N LEU A 5 7.31 2.29 5.03
CA LEU A 5 7.54 2.63 3.62
C LEU A 5 8.39 3.90 3.48
N ALA A 6 8.04 4.94 4.23
CA ALA A 6 8.78 6.20 4.25
C ALA A 6 10.23 5.99 4.73
N GLU A 7 10.44 5.23 5.81
CA GLU A 7 11.78 4.89 6.30
C GLU A 7 12.63 4.18 5.23
N ARG A 8 12.02 3.29 4.43
CA ARG A 8 12.74 2.61 3.34
C ARG A 8 13.14 3.56 2.22
N LEU A 9 12.24 4.45 1.80
CA LEU A 9 12.56 5.46 0.79
C LEU A 9 13.70 6.37 1.26
N LEU A 10 13.67 6.83 2.52
CA LEU A 10 14.75 7.61 3.13
C LEU A 10 16.08 6.87 3.14
N ARG A 11 16.08 5.61 3.60
CA ARG A 11 17.31 4.79 3.66
C ARG A 11 17.88 4.45 2.28
N SER A 12 17.06 4.51 1.23
CA SER A 12 17.51 4.38 -0.16
C SER A 12 18.07 5.68 -0.76
N GLY A 13 18.16 6.76 0.04
CA GLY A 13 18.78 8.02 -0.34
C GLY A 13 17.83 9.02 -1.02
N HIS A 14 16.52 8.81 -0.94
CA HIS A 14 15.55 9.79 -1.44
C HIS A 14 15.32 10.91 -0.43
N ASP A 15 15.23 12.14 -0.92
CA ASP A 15 14.70 13.27 -0.14
C ASP A 15 13.20 13.07 0.07
N LEU A 16 12.73 13.22 1.31
CA LEU A 16 11.36 12.89 1.67
C LEU A 16 10.77 13.96 2.58
N ALA A 17 9.63 14.49 2.14
CA ALA A 17 8.71 15.22 2.99
C ALA A 17 7.58 14.30 3.44
N VAL A 18 7.19 14.38 4.71
CA VAL A 18 6.17 13.51 5.32
C VAL A 18 5.08 14.32 6.02
N TYR A 19 3.86 13.82 5.88
CA TYR A 19 2.70 14.30 6.63
C TYR A 19 2.00 13.12 7.30
N ASN A 20 1.52 13.33 8.51
CA ASN A 20 0.54 12.44 9.13
C ASN A 20 -0.36 13.25 10.06
N ARG A 21 -1.67 12.95 10.06
CA ARG A 21 -2.68 13.62 10.92
C ARG A 21 -2.24 13.72 12.39
N THR A 22 -1.56 12.69 12.91
CA THR A 22 -0.91 12.72 14.22
C THR A 22 0.56 13.05 14.05
N ARG A 23 0.95 14.31 14.29
CA ARG A 23 2.32 14.82 14.10
C ARG A 23 3.39 13.97 14.78
N ALA A 24 3.17 13.52 16.02
CA ALA A 24 4.14 12.67 16.73
C ALA A 24 4.53 11.36 15.99
N LYS A 25 3.76 10.91 14.99
CA LYS A 25 4.13 9.75 14.17
C LYS A 25 5.16 10.05 13.07
N THR A 26 5.49 11.33 12.82
CA THR A 26 6.55 11.76 11.88
C THR A 26 7.91 11.86 12.56
N GLU A 27 7.97 12.05 13.88
CA GLU A 27 9.22 12.25 14.64
C GLU A 27 10.30 11.17 14.37
N PRO A 28 9.99 9.86 14.28
CA PRO A 28 11.01 8.86 13.95
C PRO A 28 11.58 9.01 12.54
N LEU A 29 10.83 9.58 11.60
CA LEU A 29 11.27 9.83 10.22
C LEU A 29 12.07 11.13 10.14
N GLU A 30 11.69 12.16 10.90
CA GLU A 30 12.46 13.39 11.06
C GLU A 30 13.88 13.10 11.58
N ALA A 31 13.99 12.22 12.58
CA ALA A 31 15.27 11.77 13.12
C ALA A 31 16.14 11.03 12.07
N LEU A 32 15.54 10.55 10.98
CA LEU A 32 16.22 9.93 9.84
C LEU A 32 16.45 10.90 8.67
N GLY A 33 16.08 12.18 8.82
CA GLY A 33 16.31 13.23 7.83
C GLY A 33 15.09 13.61 6.99
N ALA A 34 13.89 13.10 7.27
CA ALA A 34 12.68 13.55 6.60
C ALA A 34 12.31 14.98 6.99
N ALA A 35 11.85 15.78 6.03
CA ALA A 35 11.16 17.02 6.32
C ALA A 35 9.71 16.74 6.73
N THR A 36 9.21 17.37 7.79
CA THR A 36 7.79 17.28 8.15
C THR A 36 7.05 18.51 7.68
N VAL A 37 5.87 18.28 7.10
CA VAL A 37 4.95 19.34 6.68
C VAL A 37 3.67 19.32 7.52
N GLU A 38 2.95 20.43 7.53
CA GLU A 38 1.81 20.63 8.43
C GLU A 38 0.47 20.25 7.76
N ALA A 39 0.41 20.23 6.42
CA ALA A 39 -0.76 19.81 5.66
C ALA A 39 -0.41 18.96 4.42
N PRO A 40 -1.35 18.10 3.95
CA PRO A 40 -1.18 17.38 2.68
C PRO A 40 -0.93 18.31 1.47
N ALA A 41 -1.55 19.49 1.45
CA ALA A 41 -1.35 20.50 0.39
C ALA A 41 0.11 20.96 0.26
N ASP A 42 0.90 20.89 1.34
CA ASP A 42 2.32 21.26 1.34
C ASP A 42 3.20 20.25 0.57
N LEU A 43 2.62 19.13 0.11
CA LEU A 43 3.28 18.13 -0.72
C LEU A 43 2.93 18.27 -2.22
N ALA A 44 2.17 19.31 -2.60
CA ALA A 44 1.68 19.47 -3.98
C ALA A 44 2.79 19.78 -4.99
N ASP A 45 3.95 20.25 -4.56
CA ASP A 45 5.11 20.56 -5.41
C ASP A 45 6.08 19.39 -5.59
N ARG A 46 5.79 18.22 -4.99
CA ARG A 46 6.67 17.05 -5.03
C ARG A 46 6.58 16.32 -6.38
N ASP A 47 7.69 15.73 -6.81
CA ASP A 47 7.72 14.89 -8.01
C ASP A 47 6.79 13.68 -7.91
N ILE A 48 6.79 13.02 -6.75
CA ILE A 48 5.98 11.83 -6.45
C ILE A 48 5.48 11.91 -5.02
N VAL A 49 4.17 11.68 -4.83
CA VAL A 49 3.56 11.55 -3.51
C VAL A 49 2.97 10.16 -3.34
N PHE A 50 3.37 9.47 -2.28
CA PHE A 50 2.77 8.20 -1.85
C PHE A 50 1.70 8.44 -0.79
N THR A 51 0.54 7.79 -0.92
CA THR A 51 -0.48 7.74 0.14
C THR A 51 -0.63 6.31 0.69
N MET A 52 -0.76 6.19 2.02
CA MET A 52 -0.95 4.92 2.71
C MET A 52 -1.93 5.10 3.87
N ILE A 53 -3.21 5.16 3.52
CA ILE A 53 -4.32 5.61 4.37
C ILE A 53 -5.23 4.44 4.74
N GLY A 54 -5.88 4.54 5.91
CA GLY A 54 -6.61 3.44 6.54
C GLY A 54 -7.96 3.10 5.90
N GLY A 55 -8.55 4.01 5.12
CA GLY A 55 -9.84 3.78 4.47
C GLY A 55 -10.32 4.95 3.63
N ASP A 56 -11.45 4.74 2.98
CA ASP A 56 -12.01 5.63 1.95
C ASP A 56 -12.20 7.07 2.43
N ALA A 57 -12.87 7.27 3.57
CA ALA A 57 -13.18 8.62 4.08
C ALA A 57 -11.90 9.40 4.45
N ASP A 58 -10.93 8.75 5.07
CA ASP A 58 -9.65 9.38 5.40
C ASP A 58 -8.85 9.70 4.14
N LEU A 59 -8.90 8.84 3.11
CA LEU A 59 -8.21 9.10 1.84
C LEU A 59 -8.82 10.32 1.14
N LEU A 60 -10.14 10.36 1.02
CA LEU A 60 -10.84 11.50 0.41
C LEU A 60 -10.56 12.80 1.16
N ALA A 61 -10.53 12.77 2.50
CA ALA A 61 -10.20 13.93 3.32
C ALA A 61 -8.75 14.42 3.09
N VAL A 62 -7.78 13.52 2.98
CA VAL A 62 -6.37 13.87 2.71
C VAL A 62 -6.17 14.40 1.29
N ILE A 63 -6.99 13.96 0.33
CA ILE A 63 -6.87 14.34 -1.07
C ILE A 63 -7.60 15.66 -1.38
N ASP A 64 -8.86 15.79 -0.98
CA ASP A 64 -9.75 16.88 -1.40
C ASP A 64 -10.47 17.58 -0.24
N GLY A 65 -10.19 17.17 1.01
CA GLY A 65 -10.65 17.88 2.20
C GLY A 65 -9.93 19.22 2.40
N PRO A 66 -10.27 19.99 3.46
CA PRO A 66 -9.58 21.24 3.76
C PRO A 66 -8.06 21.04 3.89
N SER A 67 -7.28 21.80 3.11
CA SER A 67 -5.82 21.65 2.98
C SER A 67 -5.36 20.29 2.45
N GLY A 68 -6.22 19.60 1.69
CA GLY A 68 -5.92 18.33 1.03
C GLY A 68 -4.92 18.49 -0.12
N LEU A 69 -4.25 17.40 -0.46
CA LEU A 69 -3.15 17.35 -1.43
C LEU A 69 -3.49 18.00 -2.77
N LEU A 70 -4.73 17.86 -3.24
CA LEU A 70 -5.16 18.30 -4.57
C LEU A 70 -6.06 19.55 -4.52
N THR A 71 -6.07 20.27 -3.40
CA THR A 71 -6.90 21.49 -3.23
C THR A 71 -6.30 22.76 -3.82
N GLY A 72 -5.00 22.75 -4.15
CA GLY A 72 -4.29 23.88 -4.76
C GLY A 72 -4.52 24.05 -6.27
N SER A 73 -3.78 24.98 -6.87
CA SER A 73 -3.79 25.24 -8.32
C SER A 73 -2.99 24.21 -9.15
N HIS A 74 -2.14 23.44 -8.47
CA HIS A 74 -1.34 22.35 -9.02
C HIS A 74 -1.33 21.20 -8.01
N GLY A 75 -0.95 20.02 -8.48
CA GLY A 75 -0.72 18.84 -7.65
C GLY A 75 0.65 18.25 -7.98
N PRO A 76 1.04 17.18 -7.27
CA PRO A 76 2.35 16.57 -7.47
C PRO A 76 2.50 16.02 -8.89
N GLY A 77 3.75 15.79 -9.30
CA GLY A 77 4.06 15.20 -10.61
C GLY A 77 3.44 13.82 -10.80
N LEU A 78 3.26 13.06 -9.72
CA LEU A 78 2.60 11.75 -9.69
C LEU A 78 2.04 11.44 -8.30
N LEU A 79 0.79 10.96 -8.25
CA LEU A 79 0.18 10.40 -7.05
C LEU A 79 0.19 8.86 -7.09
N ILE A 80 0.76 8.21 -6.08
CA ILE A 80 0.77 6.75 -5.93
C ILE A 80 0.01 6.36 -4.67
N ASP A 81 -1.21 5.85 -4.82
CA ASP A 81 -1.99 5.41 -3.66
C ASP A 81 -1.79 3.92 -3.36
N CYS A 82 -1.13 3.65 -2.24
CA CYS A 82 -0.85 2.31 -1.72
C CYS A 82 -1.94 1.79 -0.77
N SER A 83 -2.98 2.60 -0.51
CA SER A 83 -4.04 2.28 0.44
C SER A 83 -4.86 1.06 0.00
N THR A 84 -5.54 0.42 0.95
CA THR A 84 -6.60 -0.57 0.61
C THR A 84 -7.93 0.14 0.76
N VAL A 85 -8.45 0.65 -0.35
CA VAL A 85 -9.70 1.43 -0.45
C VAL A 85 -10.61 0.87 -1.53
N SER A 86 -11.88 1.27 -1.52
CA SER A 86 -12.82 0.87 -2.57
C SER A 86 -12.44 1.44 -3.95
N SER A 87 -12.92 0.77 -5.01
CA SER A 87 -12.78 1.27 -6.37
C SER A 87 -13.48 2.62 -6.57
N ASP A 88 -14.55 2.89 -5.83
CA ASP A 88 -15.26 4.17 -5.92
C ASP A 88 -14.42 5.31 -5.35
N ALA A 89 -13.89 5.16 -4.12
CA ALA A 89 -13.00 6.15 -3.52
C ALA A 89 -11.75 6.39 -4.38
N SER A 90 -11.12 5.32 -4.90
CA SER A 90 -9.99 5.43 -5.83
C SER A 90 -10.37 6.20 -7.10
N GLY A 91 -11.55 5.92 -7.67
CA GLY A 91 -12.05 6.59 -8.86
C GLY A 91 -12.35 8.08 -8.62
N GLN A 92 -12.84 8.46 -7.44
CA GLN A 92 -13.01 9.86 -7.04
C GLN A 92 -11.66 10.59 -6.99
N VAL A 93 -10.66 10.02 -6.30
CA VAL A 93 -9.30 10.58 -6.24
C VAL A 93 -8.70 10.72 -7.63
N ARG A 94 -8.84 9.70 -8.49
CA ARG A 94 -8.34 9.73 -9.88
C ARG A 94 -8.98 10.84 -10.70
N ARG A 95 -10.30 11.04 -10.57
CA ARG A 95 -11.00 12.15 -11.26
C ARG A 95 -10.47 13.50 -10.77
N ARG A 96 -10.24 13.65 -9.47
CA ARG A 96 -9.70 14.88 -8.89
C ARG A 96 -8.28 15.16 -9.37
N ALA A 97 -7.39 14.18 -9.32
CA ALA A 97 -6.01 14.27 -9.78
C ALA A 97 -5.94 14.64 -11.27
N ARG A 98 -6.74 13.98 -12.11
CA ARG A 98 -6.84 14.32 -13.54
C ARG A 98 -7.30 15.76 -13.77
N GLY A 99 -8.21 16.26 -12.94
CA GLY A 99 -8.71 17.64 -13.04
C GLY A 99 -7.66 18.73 -12.85
N ILE A 100 -6.53 18.41 -12.21
CA ILE A 100 -5.39 19.33 -12.00
C ILE A 100 -4.11 18.86 -12.71
N GLY A 101 -4.21 17.87 -13.60
CA GLY A 101 -3.09 17.38 -14.40
C GLY A 101 -2.15 16.39 -13.70
N THR A 102 -2.47 15.93 -12.48
CA THR A 102 -1.66 14.93 -11.76
C THR A 102 -2.04 13.51 -12.21
N PRO A 103 -1.12 12.73 -12.83
CA PRO A 103 -1.33 11.32 -13.06
C PRO A 103 -1.42 10.55 -11.74
N MET A 104 -2.15 9.44 -11.75
CA MET A 104 -2.35 8.60 -10.56
C MET A 104 -2.13 7.12 -10.85
N LEU A 105 -1.42 6.45 -9.95
CA LEU A 105 -1.32 4.99 -9.87
C LEU A 105 -2.06 4.49 -8.62
N ALA A 106 -2.84 3.43 -8.78
CA ALA A 106 -3.30 2.61 -7.66
C ALA A 106 -2.28 1.49 -7.46
N ALA A 107 -1.62 1.45 -6.30
CA ALA A 107 -0.52 0.53 -6.00
C ALA A 107 -0.70 -0.20 -4.66
N PRO A 108 -1.84 -0.84 -4.37
CA PRO A 108 -2.03 -1.54 -3.10
C PRO A 108 -0.98 -2.64 -2.88
N VAL A 109 -0.65 -2.86 -1.60
CA VAL A 109 0.44 -3.75 -1.19
C VAL A 109 -0.06 -5.00 -0.46
N SER A 110 0.69 -6.09 -0.54
CA SER A 110 0.52 -7.31 0.26
C SER A 110 1.76 -7.58 1.10
N GLY A 111 1.54 -7.90 2.37
CA GLY A 111 2.58 -8.12 3.38
C GLY A 111 2.30 -7.38 4.68
N ASN A 112 2.86 -7.88 5.78
CA ASN A 112 2.74 -7.27 7.11
C ASN A 112 3.90 -6.27 7.36
N PRO A 113 3.90 -5.51 8.48
CA PRO A 113 4.98 -4.55 8.75
C PRO A 113 6.40 -5.14 8.78
N LYS A 114 6.57 -6.43 9.13
CA LYS A 114 7.88 -7.10 9.10
C LYS A 114 8.35 -7.30 7.66
N VAL A 115 7.47 -7.79 6.79
CA VAL A 115 7.71 -7.94 5.34
C VAL A 115 8.00 -6.58 4.69
N ALA A 116 7.24 -5.55 5.08
CA ALA A 116 7.47 -4.18 4.64
C ALA A 116 8.87 -3.69 5.01
N LYS A 117 9.29 -3.86 6.26
CA LYS A 117 10.61 -3.43 6.74
C LYS A 117 11.74 -4.11 5.96
N ALA A 118 11.57 -5.38 5.60
CA ALA A 118 12.51 -6.13 4.79
C ALA A 118 12.52 -5.73 3.29
N GLY A 119 11.55 -4.95 2.81
CA GLY A 119 11.43 -4.62 1.38
C GLY A 119 10.89 -5.76 0.54
N MET A 120 10.11 -6.64 1.17
CA MET A 120 9.67 -7.89 0.57
C MET A 120 8.17 -7.88 0.27
N LEU A 121 7.55 -6.68 0.20
CA LEU A 121 6.15 -6.56 -0.19
C LEU A 121 5.92 -7.07 -1.60
N SER A 122 4.68 -7.49 -1.85
CA SER A 122 4.17 -7.67 -3.21
C SER A 122 3.23 -6.52 -3.52
N LEU A 123 3.54 -5.75 -4.56
CA LEU A 123 2.75 -4.63 -5.03
C LEU A 123 2.03 -5.02 -6.31
N VAL A 124 0.76 -4.63 -6.41
CA VAL A 124 0.00 -4.71 -7.66
C VAL A 124 -0.40 -3.30 -8.08
N VAL A 125 -0.13 -2.93 -9.32
CA VAL A 125 -0.18 -1.53 -9.77
C VAL A 125 -1.04 -1.39 -11.02
N SER A 126 -1.91 -0.38 -11.03
CA SER A 126 -2.68 0.02 -12.20
C SER A 126 -2.72 1.54 -12.38
N GLY A 127 -2.91 1.97 -13.61
CA GLY A 127 -2.94 3.36 -14.03
C GLY A 127 -2.16 3.55 -15.33
N PRO A 128 -1.90 4.79 -15.76
CA PRO A 128 -1.23 5.02 -17.03
C PRO A 128 0.19 4.41 -17.04
N ARG A 129 0.55 3.77 -18.17
CA ARG A 129 1.79 2.99 -18.30
C ARG A 129 3.05 3.81 -18.08
N GLU A 130 3.14 4.99 -18.66
CA GLU A 130 4.33 5.85 -18.57
C GLU A 130 4.62 6.32 -17.12
N PRO A 131 3.64 6.82 -16.36
CA PRO A 131 3.79 7.03 -14.92
C PRO A 131 4.22 5.79 -14.14
N PHE A 132 3.73 4.60 -14.51
CA PHE A 132 4.18 3.35 -13.87
C PHE A 132 5.66 3.08 -14.10
N GLU A 133 6.15 3.22 -15.35
CA GLU A 133 7.58 3.01 -15.64
C GLU A 133 8.45 4.03 -14.89
N THR A 134 7.99 5.27 -14.74
CA THR A 134 8.67 6.30 -13.93
C THR A 134 8.69 5.95 -12.44
N ALA A 135 7.59 5.41 -11.92
CA ALA A 135 7.46 5.03 -10.50
C ALA A 135 8.16 3.72 -10.15
N ARG A 136 8.42 2.85 -11.13
CA ARG A 136 8.89 1.48 -10.92
C ARG A 136 10.12 1.39 -10.01
N PRO A 137 11.19 2.19 -10.18
CA PRO A 137 12.36 2.11 -9.30
C PRO A 137 12.02 2.39 -7.83
N TYR A 138 11.10 3.32 -7.56
CA TYR A 138 10.65 3.65 -6.21
C TYR A 138 9.77 2.55 -5.61
N LEU A 139 8.94 1.91 -6.43
CA LEU A 139 8.11 0.78 -6.01
C LEU A 139 8.94 -0.47 -5.68
N GLU A 140 10.03 -0.70 -6.43
CA GLU A 140 10.97 -1.81 -6.21
C GLU A 140 11.80 -1.63 -4.92
N VAL A 141 11.98 -0.41 -4.42
CA VAL A 141 12.51 -0.17 -3.07
C VAL A 141 11.58 -0.73 -1.99
N LEU A 142 10.27 -0.75 -2.23
CA LEU A 142 9.27 -1.13 -1.23
C LEU A 142 9.01 -2.64 -1.18
N GLY A 143 9.24 -3.36 -2.28
CA GLY A 143 8.83 -4.74 -2.42
C GLY A 143 9.66 -5.60 -3.36
N ARG A 144 9.62 -6.91 -3.11
CA ARG A 144 10.24 -7.95 -3.94
C ARG A 144 9.57 -8.05 -5.31
N SER A 145 8.27 -7.77 -5.38
CA SER A 145 7.46 -7.92 -6.59
C SER A 145 6.64 -6.67 -6.85
N VAL A 146 6.68 -6.16 -8.08
CA VAL A 146 5.89 -5.03 -8.56
C VAL A 146 5.19 -5.45 -9.85
N THR A 147 3.91 -5.75 -9.78
CA THR A 147 3.14 -6.29 -10.92
C THR A 147 2.20 -5.24 -11.49
N TYR A 148 2.43 -4.79 -12.72
CA TYR A 148 1.47 -3.96 -13.45
C TYR A 148 0.34 -4.80 -14.03
N VAL A 149 -0.91 -4.37 -13.81
CA VAL A 149 -2.11 -5.15 -14.18
C VAL A 149 -3.09 -4.43 -15.09
N GLY A 150 -2.78 -3.21 -15.53
CA GLY A 150 -3.61 -2.47 -16.50
C GLY A 150 -3.78 -0.99 -16.15
N ASP A 151 -4.63 -0.32 -16.91
CA ASP A 151 -4.96 1.10 -16.69
C ASP A 151 -6.04 1.29 -15.62
N GLY A 152 -6.34 2.53 -15.25
CA GLY A 152 -7.35 2.88 -14.26
C GLY A 152 -7.06 2.27 -12.89
N ASP A 153 -8.10 1.76 -12.25
CA ASP A 153 -8.07 1.26 -10.86
C ASP A 153 -8.17 -0.27 -10.75
N VAL A 154 -7.83 -1.02 -11.81
CA VAL A 154 -7.99 -2.48 -11.83
C VAL A 154 -7.13 -3.21 -10.79
N ALA A 155 -6.05 -2.60 -10.29
CA ALA A 155 -5.26 -3.13 -9.17
C ALA A 155 -6.09 -3.28 -7.87
N ARG A 156 -7.13 -2.46 -7.69
CA ARG A 156 -8.05 -2.59 -6.53
C ARG A 156 -8.80 -3.92 -6.59
N LEU A 157 -9.29 -4.30 -7.77
CA LEU A 157 -9.97 -5.58 -7.95
C LEU A 157 -9.02 -6.76 -7.67
N VAL A 158 -7.78 -6.70 -8.18
CA VAL A 158 -6.77 -7.73 -7.89
C VAL A 158 -6.50 -7.83 -6.39
N LYS A 159 -6.39 -6.69 -5.69
CA LYS A 159 -6.19 -6.67 -4.24
C LYS A 159 -7.39 -7.25 -3.47
N ILE A 160 -8.61 -6.94 -3.90
CA ILE A 160 -9.84 -7.51 -3.32
C ILE A 160 -9.86 -9.03 -3.53
N ALA A 161 -9.59 -9.51 -4.75
CA ALA A 161 -9.53 -10.93 -5.05
C ALA A 161 -8.47 -11.65 -4.20
N HIS A 162 -7.28 -11.06 -4.07
CA HIS A 162 -6.22 -11.57 -3.20
C HIS A 162 -6.65 -11.65 -1.73
N ASN A 163 -7.24 -10.58 -1.18
CA ASN A 163 -7.65 -10.55 0.22
C ASN A 163 -8.85 -11.47 0.50
N LEU A 164 -9.74 -11.67 -0.48
CA LEU A 164 -10.80 -12.68 -0.41
C LEU A 164 -10.19 -14.08 -0.31
N LEU A 165 -9.23 -14.41 -1.19
CA LEU A 165 -8.51 -15.68 -1.14
C LEU A 165 -7.84 -15.90 0.22
N LEU A 166 -7.14 -14.87 0.74
CA LEU A 166 -6.52 -14.91 2.06
C LEU A 166 -7.54 -15.22 3.16
N GLY A 167 -8.70 -14.57 3.14
CA GLY A 167 -9.77 -14.80 4.10
C GLY A 167 -10.33 -16.23 4.03
N VAL A 168 -10.63 -16.72 2.84
CA VAL A 168 -11.14 -18.09 2.61
C VAL A 168 -10.13 -19.13 3.09
N VAL A 169 -8.86 -18.99 2.71
CA VAL A 169 -7.80 -19.92 3.15
C VAL A 169 -7.66 -19.90 4.67
N THR A 170 -7.70 -18.72 5.29
CA THR A 170 -7.61 -18.59 6.75
C THR A 170 -8.78 -19.25 7.45
N GLN A 171 -10.01 -19.07 6.95
CA GLN A 171 -11.21 -19.70 7.49
C GLN A 171 -11.12 -21.23 7.37
N SER A 172 -10.79 -21.74 6.18
CA SER A 172 -10.64 -23.19 5.95
C SER A 172 -9.58 -23.78 6.87
N LEU A 173 -8.43 -23.11 7.04
CA LEU A 173 -7.38 -23.54 7.97
C LEU A 173 -7.89 -23.62 9.42
N ALA A 174 -8.68 -22.64 9.87
CA ALA A 174 -9.26 -22.65 11.20
C ALA A 174 -10.23 -23.83 11.39
N GLU A 175 -11.13 -24.05 10.43
CA GLU A 175 -12.12 -25.14 10.48
C GLU A 175 -11.47 -26.53 10.51
N ILE A 176 -10.53 -26.80 9.61
CA ILE A 176 -9.86 -28.11 9.57
C ILE A 176 -8.97 -28.35 10.79
N THR A 177 -8.40 -27.28 11.38
CA THR A 177 -7.59 -27.39 12.59
C THR A 177 -8.45 -27.81 13.78
N VAL A 178 -9.64 -27.23 13.93
CA VAL A 178 -10.60 -27.62 14.97
C VAL A 178 -11.14 -29.03 14.72
N LEU A 179 -11.43 -29.39 13.46
CA LEU A 179 -11.87 -30.73 13.08
C LEU A 179 -10.84 -31.80 13.48
N ALA A 180 -9.57 -31.59 13.12
CA ALA A 180 -8.48 -32.52 13.43
C ALA A 180 -8.26 -32.66 14.94
N GLU A 181 -8.31 -31.55 15.68
CA GLU A 181 -8.23 -31.56 17.15
C GLU A 181 -9.35 -32.37 17.79
N ARG A 182 -10.60 -32.19 17.34
CA ARG A 182 -11.74 -32.99 17.82
C ARG A 182 -11.63 -34.46 17.45
N GLY A 183 -10.91 -34.78 16.37
CA GLY A 183 -10.56 -36.14 15.95
C GLY A 183 -9.37 -36.76 16.69
N GLY A 184 -8.73 -36.02 17.61
CA GLY A 184 -7.61 -36.53 18.42
C GLY A 184 -6.21 -36.25 17.85
N VAL A 185 -6.09 -35.43 16.80
CA VAL A 185 -4.80 -35.01 16.23
C VAL A 185 -4.38 -33.68 16.85
N ALA A 186 -3.13 -33.56 17.32
CA ALA A 186 -2.62 -32.29 17.81
C ALA A 186 -2.60 -31.23 16.69
N ARG A 187 -3.02 -30.00 17.01
CA ARG A 187 -3.04 -28.89 16.03
C ARG A 187 -1.66 -28.66 15.38
N SER A 188 -0.59 -28.80 16.15
CA SER A 188 0.79 -28.67 15.67
C SER A 188 1.14 -29.66 14.57
N ASP A 189 0.67 -30.90 14.69
CA ASP A 189 1.05 -31.99 13.79
C ASP A 189 0.33 -31.83 12.45
N LEU A 190 -0.94 -31.42 12.48
CA LEU A 190 -1.67 -31.04 11.27
C LEU A 190 -0.98 -29.87 10.55
N LEU A 191 -0.65 -28.80 11.28
CA LEU A 191 -0.03 -27.61 10.68
C LEU A 191 1.37 -27.90 10.12
N ALA A 192 2.15 -28.75 10.79
CA ALA A 192 3.43 -29.23 10.28
C ALA A 192 3.25 -30.00 8.96
N PHE A 193 2.31 -30.95 8.91
CA PHE A 193 1.99 -31.66 7.68
C PHE A 193 1.54 -30.73 6.56
N ILE A 194 0.67 -29.75 6.83
CA ILE A 194 0.22 -28.77 5.82
C ILE A 194 1.41 -27.99 5.26
N ASN A 195 2.31 -27.51 6.11
CA ASN A 195 3.48 -26.73 5.71
C ASN A 195 4.42 -27.50 4.78
N ASP A 196 4.59 -28.81 5.01
CA ASP A 196 5.46 -29.67 4.20
C ASP A 196 4.73 -30.33 3.00
N SER A 197 3.42 -30.08 2.86
CA SER A 197 2.60 -30.58 1.76
C SER A 197 2.53 -29.58 0.59
N VAL A 198 1.83 -29.97 -0.49
CA VAL A 198 1.53 -29.08 -1.62
C VAL A 198 0.69 -27.85 -1.26
N MET A 199 0.11 -27.81 -0.05
CA MET A 199 -0.64 -26.67 0.47
C MET A 199 0.25 -25.65 1.18
N GLY A 200 1.51 -26.00 1.49
CA GLY A 200 2.48 -25.11 2.11
C GLY A 200 3.03 -24.07 1.12
N SER A 201 3.38 -22.89 1.64
CA SER A 201 4.09 -21.89 0.84
C SER A 201 5.60 -22.18 0.90
N ALA A 202 6.12 -22.86 -0.12
CA ALA A 202 7.55 -23.21 -0.20
C ALA A 202 8.49 -22.01 -0.41
N PHE A 203 7.95 -20.81 -0.67
CA PHE A 203 8.70 -19.60 -0.99
C PHE A 203 8.51 -18.52 0.09
N THR A 204 8.98 -18.79 1.31
CA THR A 204 9.13 -17.77 2.37
C THR A 204 10.47 -17.08 2.31
#